data_AF-A0ABD5Q940-F1
#
_entry.id   AF-A0ABD5Q940-F1
#
_cell.length_a   1.000
_cell.length_b   1.000
_cell.length_c   1.000
_cell.angle_alpha   90.00
_cell.angle_beta   90.00
_cell.angle_gamma   90.00
#
_symmetry.space_group_name_H-M   'P 1'
#
loop_
_entity.id
_entity.type
_entity.pdbx_description
1 polymer ?
#
loop_
_entity_poly.entity_id
_entity_poly.type
_entity_poly.pdbx_seq_one_letter_code
_entity_poly.pdbx_strand_id
1 'polypeptide(L)'
;MNDEFESGDEVEIAYESTRSGNTVSRTGTVVQTPEGDGQTVLFVKTDDTQFTGVTSDYVFSVSAEEFDPDADSESRIQRTVSLGPLKSVRAR
;
A
#
# COMPACT_ATOMS: atom_id res chain seq x y z
N MET A 1 -4.98 3.44 15.44
CA MET A 1 -5.76 2.65 14.46
C MET A 1 -6.29 1.44 15.20
N ASN A 2 -7.60 1.23 15.22
CA ASN A 2 -8.26 0.07 15.88
C ASN A 2 -9.14 -0.69 14.88
N ASP A 3 -8.88 -0.53 13.58
CA ASP A 3 -9.47 -1.38 12.54
C ASP A 3 -8.43 -2.45 12.23
N GLU A 4 -8.74 -3.69 12.62
CA GLU A 4 -8.02 -4.88 12.17
C GLU A 4 -8.43 -5.10 10.72
N PHE A 5 -7.55 -4.76 9.78
CA PHE A 5 -7.78 -4.98 8.35
C PHE A 5 -7.35 -6.38 7.97
N GLU A 6 -8.19 -7.10 7.22
CA GLU A 6 -7.90 -8.45 6.77
C GLU A 6 -7.54 -8.46 5.28
N SER A 7 -6.82 -9.50 4.85
CA SER A 7 -6.55 -9.71 3.43
C SER A 7 -7.85 -9.97 2.68
N GLY A 8 -8.13 -9.17 1.65
CA GLY A 8 -9.37 -9.19 0.89
C GLY A 8 -10.29 -7.99 1.17
N ASP A 9 -10.04 -7.22 2.22
CA ASP A 9 -10.86 -6.04 2.54
C ASP A 9 -10.65 -4.91 1.53
N GLU A 10 -11.73 -4.23 1.19
CA GLU A 10 -11.65 -2.96 0.44
C GLU A 10 -11.47 -1.81 1.43
N VAL A 11 -10.41 -1.04 1.23
CA VAL A 11 -10.05 0.09 2.10
C VAL A 11 -9.86 1.37 1.29
N GLU A 12 -10.23 2.48 1.91
CA GLU A 12 -9.88 3.81 1.43
C GLU A 12 -8.71 4.38 2.24
N ILE A 13 -7.65 4.76 1.53
CA ILE A 13 -6.42 5.33 2.08
C ILE A 13 -6.36 6.80 1.69
N ALA A 14 -6.31 7.69 2.67
CA ALA A 14 -6.10 9.12 2.48
C ALA A 14 -4.72 9.54 3.01
N TYR A 15 -3.94 10.23 2.19
CA TYR A 15 -2.60 10.73 2.53
C TYR A 15 -2.37 12.13 1.95
N GLU A 16 -1.43 12.88 2.54
CA GLU A 16 -0.99 14.16 1.97
C GLU A 16 0.12 13.91 0.97
N SER A 17 -0.11 14.25 -0.30
CA SER A 17 0.88 14.02 -1.34
C SER A 17 2.08 14.94 -1.16
N THR A 18 3.28 14.37 -1.02
CA THR A 18 4.54 15.14 -0.99
C THR A 18 4.84 15.87 -2.30
N ARG A 19 4.26 15.41 -3.42
CA ARG A 19 4.40 16.08 -4.73
C ARG A 19 3.52 17.31 -4.87
N SER A 20 2.25 17.20 -4.45
CA SER A 20 1.23 18.22 -4.72
C SER A 20 0.86 19.05 -3.49
N GLY A 21 1.21 18.62 -2.28
CA GLY A 21 0.80 19.23 -1.01
C GLY A 21 -0.69 19.06 -0.67
N ASN A 22 -1.45 18.34 -1.49
CA ASN A 22 -2.88 18.13 -1.33
C ASN A 22 -3.17 16.74 -0.74
N THR A 23 -4.29 16.62 -0.04
CA THR A 23 -4.83 15.32 0.38
C THR A 23 -5.31 14.54 -0.84
N VAL A 24 -4.81 13.33 -1.00
CA VAL A 24 -5.19 12.36 -2.03
C VAL A 24 -5.81 11.16 -1.34
N SER A 25 -6.97 10.72 -1.82
CA SER A 25 -7.61 9.47 -1.43
C SER A 25 -7.48 8.44 -2.54
N ARG A 26 -7.24 7.18 -2.16
CA ARG A 26 -7.23 6.02 -3.06
C ARG A 26 -7.94 4.86 -2.41
N THR A 27 -8.74 4.15 -3.18
CA THR A 27 -9.37 2.90 -2.77
C THR A 27 -8.56 1.73 -3.32
N GLY A 28 -8.48 0.64 -2.57
CA GLY A 28 -7.88 -0.59 -3.05
C GLY A 28 -8.18 -1.76 -2.12
N THR A 29 -7.72 -2.95 -2.53
CA THR A 29 -7.94 -4.18 -1.76
C THR A 29 -6.70 -4.56 -0.99
N VAL A 30 -6.84 -4.87 0.30
CA VAL A 30 -5.75 -5.37 1.14
C VAL A 30 -5.31 -6.73 0.62
N VAL A 31 -4.02 -6.86 0.27
CA VAL A 31 -3.44 -8.12 -0.20
C VAL A 31 -2.59 -8.81 0.85
N GLN A 32 -2.02 -8.04 1.79
CA GLN A 32 -1.19 -8.59 2.85
C GLN A 32 -1.12 -7.64 4.04
N THR A 33 -1.15 -8.23 5.22
CA THR A 33 -0.92 -7.58 6.51
C THR A 33 0.22 -8.31 7.22
N PRO A 34 1.51 -8.01 6.93
CA PRO A 34 2.61 -8.55 7.73
C PRO A 34 2.45 -8.13 9.20
N GLU A 35 2.05 -9.10 10.02
CA GLU A 35 2.11 -9.00 11.47
C GLU A 35 3.54 -9.37 11.91
N GLY A 36 4.46 -8.41 11.86
CA GLY A 36 5.83 -8.59 12.29
C GLY A 36 6.42 -7.28 12.78
N ASP A 37 7.00 -7.27 13.98
CA ASP A 37 7.74 -6.15 14.58
C ASP A 37 6.93 -4.92 15.03
N GLY A 38 5.64 -5.08 15.33
CA GLY A 38 4.81 -4.00 15.92
C GLY A 38 4.56 -2.81 14.99
N GLN A 39 4.95 -2.93 13.72
CA GLN A 39 4.62 -2.02 12.64
C GLN A 39 3.58 -2.70 11.75
N THR A 40 2.31 -2.33 11.92
CA THR A 40 1.25 -2.76 11.00
C THR A 40 1.48 -2.06 9.66
N VAL A 41 2.01 -2.81 8.69
CA VAL A 41 2.11 -2.36 7.30
C VAL A 41 0.98 -3.03 6.54
N LEU A 42 0.11 -2.25 5.91
CA LEU A 42 -0.93 -2.77 5.00
C LEU A 42 -0.41 -2.68 3.58
N PHE A 43 -0.44 -3.79 2.85
CA PHE A 43 -0.25 -3.76 1.40
C PHE A 43 -1.61 -3.77 0.72
N VAL A 44 -1.87 -2.74 -0.06
CA VAL A 44 -3.17 -2.51 -0.72
C VAL A 44 -2.96 -2.42 -2.22
N LYS A 45 -3.60 -3.30 -2.99
CA LYS A 45 -3.60 -3.23 -4.45
C LYS A 45 -4.56 -2.12 -4.87
N THR A 46 -4.02 -0.99 -5.36
CA THR A 46 -4.84 0.14 -5.86
C THR A 46 -5.03 0.08 -7.37
N ASP A 47 -4.06 -0.48 -8.09
CA ASP A 47 -4.09 -0.65 -9.53
C ASP A 47 -3.47 -2.00 -9.91
N ASP A 48 -3.59 -2.42 -11.17
CA ASP A 48 -3.22 -3.79 -11.58
C ASP A 48 -1.73 -4.10 -11.40
N THR A 49 -0.87 -3.08 -11.53
CA THR A 49 0.59 -3.16 -11.39
C THR A 49 1.13 -2.33 -10.21
N GLN A 50 0.25 -1.69 -9.44
CA GLN A 50 0.65 -0.79 -8.35
C GLN A 50 0.06 -1.23 -7.02
N PHE A 51 0.96 -1.49 -6.07
CA PHE A 51 0.63 -1.69 -4.68
C PHE A 51 0.90 -0.41 -3.90
N THR A 52 0.12 -0.18 -2.87
CA THR A 52 0.27 0.92 -1.92
C THR A 52 0.53 0.30 -0.56
N GLY A 53 1.71 0.54 -0.02
CA GLY A 53 2.03 0.21 1.35
C GLY A 53 1.63 1.34 2.29
N VAL A 54 0.99 0.99 3.39
CA VAL A 54 0.48 1.94 4.39
C VAL A 54 1.02 1.54 5.75
N THR A 55 1.78 2.43 6.39
CA THR A 55 2.15 2.30 7.80
C THR A 55 1.23 3.17 8.66
N SER A 56 1.44 3.15 9.98
CA SER A 56 0.73 4.04 10.91
C SER A 56 0.91 5.53 10.62
N ASP A 57 2.03 5.92 10.00
CA ASP A 57 2.41 7.33 9.83
C ASP A 57 2.54 7.76 8.36
N TYR A 58 2.85 6.83 7.45
CA TYR A 58 3.21 7.14 6.07
C TYR A 58 2.61 6.18 5.05
N VAL A 59 2.44 6.68 3.84
CA VAL A 59 1.99 5.93 2.67
C VAL A 59 3.09 5.92 1.62
N PHE A 60 3.31 4.76 1.00
CA PHE A 60 4.29 4.56 -0.05
C PHE A 60 3.72 3.73 -1.19
N SER A 61 4.15 4.03 -2.40
CA SER A 61 3.84 3.22 -3.58
C SER A 61 4.91 2.16 -3.74
N VAL A 62 4.48 0.94 -4.08
CA VAL A 62 5.33 -0.21 -4.40
C VAL A 62 4.93 -0.67 -5.80
N SER A 63 5.87 -0.59 -6.74
CA SER A 63 5.68 -1.13 -8.08
C SER A 63 6.30 -2.53 -8.15
N ALA A 64 5.49 -3.51 -8.55
CA ALA A 64 5.96 -4.82 -8.95
C ALA A 64 6.08 -4.85 -10.48
N GLU A 65 7.14 -5.43 -11.04
CA GLU A 65 7.13 -5.75 -12.47
C GLU A 65 6.06 -6.82 -12.74
N GLU A 66 5.47 -6.78 -13.94
CA GLU A 66 4.65 -7.87 -14.43
C GLU A 66 5.42 -9.17 -14.25
N PHE A 67 4.77 -10.15 -13.62
CA PHE A 67 5.34 -11.46 -13.41
C PHE A 67 5.62 -12.09 -14.78
N ASP A 68 6.87 -12.06 -15.21
CA ASP A 68 7.31 -12.74 -16.43
C ASP A 68 7.64 -14.20 -16.07
N PRO A 69 6.81 -15.18 -16.47
CA PRO A 69 6.96 -16.58 -16.05
C PRO A 69 8.18 -17.26 -16.68
N ASP A 70 8.86 -16.63 -17.64
CA ASP A 70 10.06 -17.11 -18.31
C ASP A 70 11.36 -16.51 -17.72
N ALA A 71 11.26 -15.57 -16.78
CA ALA A 71 12.40 -15.03 -16.05
C ALA A 71 12.65 -15.84 -14.77
N ASP A 72 13.80 -16.53 -14.72
CA ASP A 72 14.29 -17.22 -13.54
C ASP A 72 14.31 -16.28 -12.32
N SER A 73 13.44 -16.57 -11.35
CA SER A 73 13.51 -16.16 -9.94
C SER A 73 13.28 -14.68 -9.55
N GLU A 74 12.28 -14.56 -8.66
CA GLU A 74 11.99 -13.48 -7.70
C GLU A 74 11.22 -12.28 -8.26
N SER A 75 9.93 -12.17 -7.88
CA SER A 75 9.21 -10.89 -7.83
C SER A 75 9.97 -9.92 -6.93
N ARG A 76 10.97 -9.25 -7.49
CA ARG A 76 11.80 -8.27 -6.79
C ARG A 76 11.03 -6.96 -6.82
N ILE A 77 10.66 -6.48 -5.64
CA ILE A 77 10.13 -5.13 -5.46
C ILE A 77 11.09 -4.16 -6.16
N GLN A 78 10.64 -3.54 -7.25
CA GLN A 78 11.52 -2.79 -8.12
C GLN A 78 11.75 -1.37 -7.58
N ARG A 79 10.72 -0.78 -6.97
CA ARG A 79 10.78 0.59 -6.45
C ARG A 79 9.75 0.88 -5.38
N THR A 80 10.21 1.45 -4.28
CA THR A 80 9.37 2.05 -3.25
C THR A 80 9.48 3.56 -3.32
N VAL A 81 8.35 4.26 -3.43
CA VAL A 81 8.30 5.73 -3.47
C VAL A 81 7.41 6.23 -2.35
N SER A 82 7.93 7.11 -1.50
CA SER A 82 7.14 7.74 -0.45
C SER A 82 6.10 8.68 -1.08
N LEU A 83 4.83 8.44 -0.80
CA LEU A 83 3.71 9.24 -1.30
C LEU A 83 3.42 10.40 -0.35
N GLY A 84 3.56 10.15 0.96
CA GLY A 84 3.54 11.17 2.01
C GLY A 84 2.90 10.69 3.31
N PRO A 85 2.68 11.59 4.28
CA PRO A 85 2.14 11.22 5.58
C PRO A 85 0.68 10.76 5.46
N LEU A 86 0.37 9.70 6.19
CA LEU A 86 -0.97 9.15 6.26
C LEU A 86 -1.89 10.12 6.98
N LYS A 87 -3.11 10.30 6.46
CA LYS A 87 -4.19 11.04 7.12
C LYS A 87 -5.23 10.10 7.73
N SER A 88 -5.67 9.09 6.98
CA SER A 88 -6.67 8.12 7.44
C SER A 88 -6.64 6.86 6.59
N VAL A 89 -7.00 5.72 7.19
CA VAL A 89 -7.40 4.49 6.50
C VAL A 89 -8.75 4.08 7.05
N ARG A 90 -9.68 3.65 6.19
CA ARG A 90 -11.01 3.17 6.60
C ARG A 90 -11.43 1.98 5.76
N ALA A 91 -12.06 0.99 6.37
CA ALA A 91 -12.74 -0.09 5.66
C ALA A 91 -13.98 0.47 4.94
N ARG A 92 -14.33 -0.15 3.81
CA ARG A 92 -15.49 0.25 3.00
C ARG A 92 -16.67 -0.72 3.14
#